data_AF-A0A523RE94-F1
#
_entry.id   AF-A0A523RE94-F1
#
_cell.length_a   1.000
_cell.length_b   1.000
_cell.length_c   1.000
_cell.angle_alpha   90.00
_cell.angle_beta   90.00
_cell.angle_gamma   90.00
#
_symmetry.space_group_name_H-M   'P 1'
#
loop_
_entity.id
_entity.type
_entity.pdbx_description
1 polymer ?
#
loop_
_entity_poly.entity_id
_entity_poly.type
_entity_poly.pdbx_seq_one_letter_code
_entity_poly.pdbx_strand_id
1 'polypeptide(L)'
;MGLKLASTLAVMFLFALMYAVVFTIGVWFLPSNLFGLLLMIAFTVGIVLLQYGISPLIVGWIYRIDWIEYEEYANRYPHLADAVEKVVAIREIKPPKLGIIHDLNPQAFTFGWTKNSARLVITDGILHYLDDNEQRAVVAHELGHIVHNDFILMTVVFAIPLVLLTIARWSYYTARFSSFRSSKDDDAGSYIGLALIVVAVVSYISYWIGFLISLFVSRIREYFADQHAAELTENPNYLSTALVKIAYGLLANGTKKEIKQHQKSKVRALRGLGIFDPKKAKDVAVQTMDRNGKLSKHSVEAAAGWDLFNPWAKYFQTFSTHPLPAKRIQRLNEQCATYGVPIEYDFSGARKIKEQQVGKSMAGEFITDLFVYKLPTLIFIILIALSAGWIFGFLGFLPLGTLATINTIVLLWAIGFFVMGFGVIARTSFMYRSGFEPDNVVELITTINVSPVRPRPSIIEGVIVGKGIAGYWLSEDLYFQDNTGLMYIDYRFGFRLMDFWWALRRADQLVGQKVKIQGWYRRGPSPYFQVDTIWTESGRRFRNYSKHMTYISAVLFFIIGVFLFYLWFTVL
;
A
#
# COMPACT_ATOMS: atom_id res chain seq x y z
N MET A 1 28.53 2.86 -9.68
CA MET A 1 27.66 2.09 -8.76
C MET A 1 28.02 2.55 -7.36
N GLY A 2 27.11 3.12 -6.57
CA GLY A 2 27.49 3.69 -5.27
C GLY A 2 27.88 2.57 -4.28
N LEU A 3 28.99 2.73 -3.55
CA LEU A 3 29.46 1.76 -2.56
C LEU A 3 28.36 1.35 -1.54
N LYS A 4 27.48 2.29 -1.21
CA LYS A 4 26.31 2.06 -0.33
C LYS A 4 25.31 1.04 -0.93
N LEU A 5 25.11 1.03 -2.24
CA LEU A 5 24.20 0.12 -2.95
C LEU A 5 24.68 -1.33 -2.89
N ALA A 6 25.96 -1.53 -3.17
CA ALA A 6 26.57 -2.87 -3.11
C ALA A 6 26.46 -3.43 -1.68
N SER A 7 26.66 -2.59 -0.67
CA SER A 7 26.49 -2.95 0.73
C SER A 7 25.05 -3.33 1.07
N THR A 8 24.03 -2.55 0.69
CA THR A 8 22.63 -2.86 1.01
C THR A 8 22.14 -4.14 0.31
N LEU A 9 22.49 -4.33 -0.96
CA LEU A 9 22.14 -5.54 -1.70
C LEU A 9 22.83 -6.79 -1.14
N ALA A 10 24.11 -6.67 -0.79
CA ALA A 10 24.84 -7.76 -0.14
C ALA A 10 24.20 -8.14 1.20
N VAL A 11 23.82 -7.14 2.02
CA VAL A 11 23.14 -7.37 3.30
C VAL A 11 21.78 -8.04 3.08
N MET A 12 20.94 -7.58 2.15
CA MET A 12 19.65 -8.21 1.86
C MET A 12 19.80 -9.65 1.37
N PHE A 13 20.75 -9.90 0.47
CA PHE A 13 21.03 -11.25 -0.03
C PHE A 13 21.55 -12.16 1.10
N LEU A 14 22.40 -11.64 1.97
CA LEU A 14 22.91 -12.37 3.13
C LEU A 14 21.80 -12.71 4.13
N PHE A 15 20.85 -11.78 4.37
CA PHE A 15 19.65 -12.07 5.18
C PHE A 15 18.74 -13.11 4.51
N ALA A 16 18.53 -13.03 3.21
CA ALA A 16 17.75 -14.03 2.46
C ALA A 16 18.40 -15.42 2.52
N LEU A 17 19.71 -15.48 2.35
CA LEU A 17 20.50 -16.70 2.48
C LEU A 17 20.45 -17.25 3.91
N MET A 18 20.63 -16.39 4.92
CA MET A 18 20.51 -16.76 6.33
C MET A 18 19.12 -17.34 6.62
N TYR A 19 18.05 -16.70 6.14
CA TYR A 19 16.69 -17.20 6.32
C TYR A 19 16.48 -18.55 5.63
N ALA A 20 17.04 -18.72 4.42
CA ALA A 20 17.00 -19.99 3.71
C ALA A 20 17.77 -21.10 4.45
N VAL A 21 18.95 -20.79 5.01
CA VAL A 21 19.77 -21.75 5.77
C VAL A 21 19.11 -22.12 7.09
N VAL A 22 18.66 -21.13 7.87
CA VAL A 22 17.91 -21.35 9.11
C VAL A 22 16.66 -22.18 8.86
N PHE A 23 15.95 -21.90 7.76
CA PHE A 23 14.76 -22.65 7.38
C PHE A 23 15.09 -24.08 6.95
N THR A 24 16.13 -24.28 6.12
CA THR A 24 16.60 -25.62 5.72
C THR A 24 17.04 -26.42 6.95
N ILE A 25 17.78 -25.81 7.87
CA ILE A 25 18.19 -26.46 9.12
C ILE A 25 16.95 -26.79 9.96
N GLY A 26 16.01 -25.85 10.08
CA GLY A 26 14.75 -26.05 10.79
C GLY A 26 13.91 -27.20 10.23
N VAL A 27 13.85 -27.33 8.90
CA VAL A 27 13.06 -28.37 8.24
C VAL A 27 13.76 -29.74 8.24
N TRP A 28 15.09 -29.78 8.11
CA TRP A 28 15.84 -31.03 7.96
C TRP A 28 16.42 -31.58 9.27
N PHE A 29 16.69 -30.72 10.25
CA PHE A 29 17.38 -31.10 11.49
C PHE A 29 16.51 -30.98 12.74
N LEU A 30 15.37 -30.28 12.70
CA LEU A 30 14.48 -30.28 13.86
C LEU A 30 13.69 -31.59 13.93
N PRO A 31 13.56 -32.17 15.14
CA PRO A 31 12.77 -33.37 15.35
C PRO A 31 11.33 -33.20 14.86
N SER A 32 10.78 -34.22 14.21
CA SER A 32 9.37 -34.32 13.80
C SER A 32 8.41 -34.58 14.98
N ASN A 33 8.83 -34.24 16.20
CA ASN A 33 8.09 -34.49 17.43
C ASN A 33 7.68 -33.16 18.09
N LEU A 34 6.94 -33.25 19.20
CA LEU A 34 6.45 -32.07 19.92
C LEU A 34 7.58 -31.11 20.35
N PHE A 35 8.76 -31.64 20.70
CA PHE A 35 9.90 -30.81 21.05
C PHE A 35 10.38 -29.95 19.88
N GLY A 36 10.43 -30.50 18.67
CA GLY A 36 10.76 -29.73 17.47
C GLY A 36 9.73 -28.62 17.18
N LEU A 37 8.43 -28.90 17.38
CA LEU A 37 7.38 -27.88 17.25
C LEU A 37 7.59 -26.74 18.26
N LEU A 38 7.83 -27.06 19.54
CA LEU A 38 8.05 -26.07 20.58
C LEU A 38 9.28 -25.20 20.28
N LEU A 39 10.36 -25.81 19.78
CA LEU A 39 11.56 -25.09 19.38
C LEU A 39 11.28 -24.15 18.20
N MET A 40 10.52 -24.58 17.17
CA MET A 40 10.11 -23.70 16.07
C MET A 40 9.25 -22.52 16.55
N ILE A 41 8.30 -22.76 17.46
CA ILE A 41 7.47 -21.69 18.03
C ILE A 41 8.34 -20.72 18.82
N ALA A 42 9.23 -21.23 19.69
CA ALA A 42 10.14 -20.41 20.48
C ALA A 42 11.06 -19.58 19.57
N PHE A 43 11.54 -20.16 18.47
CA PHE A 43 12.35 -19.46 17.47
C PHE A 43 11.55 -18.36 16.75
N THR A 44 10.32 -18.64 16.31
CA THR A 44 9.43 -17.65 15.68
C THR A 44 9.16 -16.48 16.64
N VAL A 45 8.80 -16.78 17.90
CA VAL A 45 8.59 -15.73 18.91
C VAL A 45 9.88 -14.96 19.18
N GLY A 46 11.02 -15.64 19.25
CA GLY A 46 12.35 -15.03 19.39
C GLY A 46 12.66 -14.05 18.25
N ILE A 47 12.37 -14.41 16.99
CA ILE A 47 12.52 -13.52 15.84
C ILE A 47 11.60 -12.30 15.96
N VAL A 48 10.34 -12.50 16.33
CA VAL A 48 9.39 -11.37 16.49
C VAL A 48 9.89 -10.39 17.55
N LEU A 49 10.36 -10.89 18.70
CA LEU A 49 10.93 -10.06 19.77
C LEU A 49 12.21 -9.36 19.33
N LEU A 50 13.09 -10.06 18.61
CA LEU A 50 14.31 -9.49 18.05
C LEU A 50 13.99 -8.37 17.04
N GLN A 51 13.04 -8.61 16.13
CA GLN A 51 12.60 -7.63 15.14
C GLN A 51 11.99 -6.41 15.83
N TYR A 52 11.15 -6.61 16.84
CA TYR A 52 10.61 -5.52 17.65
C TYR A 52 11.73 -4.71 18.33
N GLY A 53 12.71 -5.39 18.94
CA GLY A 53 13.87 -4.77 19.58
C GLY A 53 14.76 -3.97 18.63
N ILE A 54 14.95 -4.43 17.39
CA ILE A 54 15.83 -3.76 16.40
C ILE A 54 15.03 -2.73 15.56
N SER A 55 13.69 -2.79 15.54
CA SER A 55 12.86 -1.97 14.65
C SER A 55 13.15 -0.46 14.70
N PRO A 56 13.38 0.20 15.85
CA PRO A 56 13.65 1.64 15.85
C PRO A 56 15.02 1.99 15.24
N LEU A 57 15.99 1.06 15.30
CA LEU A 57 17.30 1.23 14.65
C LEU A 57 17.15 1.12 13.13
N ILE A 58 16.36 0.15 12.66
CA ILE A 58 16.06 -0.04 11.24
C ILE A 58 15.39 1.21 10.67
N VAL A 59 14.38 1.76 11.34
CA VAL A 59 13.72 3.01 10.91
C VAL A 59 14.73 4.16 10.82
N GLY A 60 15.58 4.34 11.84
CA GLY A 60 16.62 5.37 11.82
C GLY A 60 17.69 5.19 10.73
N TRP A 61 17.93 3.98 10.25
CA TRP A 61 18.85 3.72 9.12
C TRP A 61 18.20 3.91 7.75
N ILE A 62 16.90 3.61 7.65
CA ILE A 62 16.14 3.67 6.40
C ILE A 62 15.76 5.11 6.05
N TYR A 63 15.32 5.88 7.04
CA TYR A 63 14.86 7.25 6.88
C TYR A 63 15.97 8.25 7.21
N ARG A 64 16.08 9.31 6.41
CA ARG A 64 16.92 10.47 6.75
C ARG A 64 16.13 11.41 7.65
N ILE A 65 16.25 11.20 8.96
CA ILE A 65 15.56 11.97 9.99
C ILE A 65 16.55 12.94 10.63
N ASP A 66 16.21 14.23 10.60
CA ASP A 66 16.94 15.27 11.32
C ASP A 66 16.30 15.43 12.71
N TRP A 67 17.02 14.98 13.73
CA TRP A 67 16.58 15.03 15.12
C TRP A 67 16.76 16.45 15.67
N ILE A 68 15.73 16.97 16.34
CA ILE A 68 15.70 18.33 16.86
C ILE A 68 15.61 18.27 18.38
N GLU A 69 16.37 19.12 19.07
CA GLU A 69 16.26 19.26 20.52
C GLU A 69 14.91 19.87 20.89
N TYR A 70 14.38 19.47 22.04
CA TYR A 70 13.02 19.86 22.44
C TYR A 70 12.85 21.38 22.53
N GLU A 71 13.84 22.10 23.08
CA GLU A 71 13.81 23.55 23.19
C GLU A 71 13.79 24.25 21.83
N GLU A 72 14.59 23.78 20.87
CA GLU A 72 14.58 24.30 19.50
C GLU A 72 13.24 24.00 18.81
N TYR A 73 12.69 22.80 19.01
CA TYR A 73 11.39 22.42 18.46
C TYR A 73 10.26 23.29 19.02
N ALA A 74 10.24 23.52 20.35
CA ALA A 74 9.24 24.37 21.00
C ALA A 74 9.32 25.82 20.54
N ASN A 75 10.54 26.33 20.33
CA ASN A 75 10.74 27.68 19.79
C ASN A 75 10.29 27.79 18.32
N ARG A 76 10.51 26.75 17.50
CA ARG A 76 10.17 26.77 16.07
C ARG A 76 8.70 26.45 15.79
N TYR A 77 8.08 25.57 16.58
CA TYR A 77 6.71 25.07 16.42
C TYR A 77 5.96 25.05 17.76
N PRO A 78 5.67 26.22 18.35
CA PRO A 78 5.10 26.31 19.69
C PRO A 78 3.74 25.62 19.82
N HIS A 79 2.90 25.65 18.78
CA HIS A 79 1.60 24.97 18.76
C HIS A 79 1.71 23.44 18.78
N LEU A 80 2.80 22.88 18.25
CA LEU A 80 3.06 21.44 18.30
C LEU A 80 3.66 21.02 19.62
N ALA A 81 4.54 21.85 20.19
CA ALA A 81 5.08 21.63 21.52
C ALA A 81 3.98 21.66 22.59
N ASP A 82 3.05 22.62 22.53
CA ASP A 82 1.88 22.67 23.43
C ASP A 82 1.08 21.35 23.44
N ALA A 83 0.88 20.74 22.28
CA ALA A 83 0.21 19.44 22.17
C ALA A 83 0.99 18.32 22.87
N VAL A 84 2.32 18.29 22.67
CA VAL A 84 3.21 17.32 23.31
C VAL A 84 3.22 17.52 24.84
N GLU A 85 3.35 18.75 25.32
CA GLU A 85 3.38 19.10 26.75
C GLU A 85 2.09 18.70 27.44
N LYS A 86 0.94 19.01 26.84
CA LYS A 86 -0.37 18.61 27.37
C LYS A 86 -0.47 17.10 27.54
N VAL A 87 -0.07 16.33 26.53
CA VAL A 87 -0.12 14.86 26.61
C VAL A 87 0.87 14.34 27.65
N VAL A 88 2.10 14.87 27.67
CA VAL A 88 3.14 14.51 28.64
C VAL A 88 2.66 14.77 30.08
N ALA A 89 2.04 15.91 30.33
CA ALA A 89 1.51 16.28 31.63
C ALA A 89 0.32 15.40 32.06
N ILE A 90 -0.65 15.17 31.16
CA ILE A 90 -1.86 14.40 31.48
C ILE A 90 -1.57 12.90 31.63
N ARG A 91 -0.64 12.36 30.84
CA ARG A 91 -0.37 10.91 30.77
C ARG A 91 0.87 10.48 31.54
N GLU A 92 1.59 11.42 32.16
CA GLU A 92 2.81 11.20 32.94
C GLU A 92 3.84 10.35 32.17
N ILE A 93 4.09 10.72 30.91
CA ILE A 93 5.06 10.03 30.03
C ILE A 93 6.26 10.92 29.73
N LYS A 94 7.40 10.31 29.37
CA LYS A 94 8.55 11.10 28.89
C LYS A 94 8.23 11.74 27.54
N PRO A 95 8.70 12.98 27.27
CA PRO A 95 8.52 13.59 25.96
C PRO A 95 9.18 12.72 24.87
N PRO A 96 8.50 12.45 23.75
CA PRO A 96 9.08 11.69 22.66
C PRO A 96 10.22 12.47 22.02
N LYS A 97 11.18 11.76 21.42
CA LYS A 97 12.19 12.42 20.57
C LYS A 97 11.52 12.93 19.30
N LEU A 98 11.80 14.17 18.93
CA LEU A 98 11.17 14.85 17.81
C LEU A 98 12.14 14.89 16.62
N GLY A 99 11.64 14.54 15.44
CA GLY A 99 12.42 14.53 14.21
C GLY A 99 11.67 15.13 13.05
N ILE A 100 12.41 15.72 12.11
CA ILE A 100 11.87 16.26 10.87
C ILE A 100 12.50 15.53 9.68
N ILE A 101 11.67 15.23 8.69
CA ILE A 101 12.11 14.75 7.37
C ILE A 101 11.90 15.88 6.36
N HIS A 102 12.99 16.30 5.72
CA HIS A 102 12.96 17.34 4.70
C HIS A 102 12.44 16.84 3.34
N ASP A 103 11.14 16.55 3.28
CA ASP A 103 10.41 16.16 2.09
C ASP A 103 9.03 16.83 2.09
N LEU A 104 8.59 17.32 0.94
CA LEU A 104 7.29 17.98 0.80
C LEU A 104 6.12 16.99 0.75
N ASN A 105 6.34 15.68 0.67
CA ASN A 105 5.27 14.70 0.82
C ASN A 105 4.74 14.71 2.27
N PRO A 106 3.45 15.05 2.51
CA PRO A 106 2.91 15.19 3.86
C PRO A 106 2.75 13.82 4.53
N GLN A 107 3.57 13.56 5.54
CA GLN A 107 3.54 12.35 6.34
C GLN A 107 3.95 12.66 7.79
N ALA A 108 3.32 11.98 8.72
CA ALA A 108 3.74 11.89 10.11
C ALA A 108 3.68 10.43 10.54
N PHE A 109 4.55 10.04 11.47
CA PHE A 109 4.52 8.71 12.06
C PHE A 109 5.27 8.68 13.39
N THR A 110 4.94 7.69 14.20
CA THR A 110 5.61 7.41 15.47
C THR A 110 6.16 5.99 15.53
N PHE A 111 7.25 5.81 16.27
CA PHE A 111 7.86 4.50 16.49
C PHE A 111 8.69 4.45 17.77
N GLY A 112 8.89 3.26 18.32
CA GLY A 112 9.68 3.06 19.53
C GLY A 112 9.44 1.70 20.15
N TRP A 113 10.02 1.49 21.33
CA TRP A 113 9.78 0.27 22.11
C TRP A 113 8.56 0.49 23.01
N THR A 114 8.69 1.40 23.96
CA THR A 114 7.64 1.77 24.91
C THR A 114 7.24 3.23 24.72
N LYS A 115 6.10 3.64 25.30
CA LYS A 115 5.67 5.04 25.34
C LYS A 115 6.76 6.03 25.80
N ASN A 116 7.64 5.61 26.72
CA ASN A 116 8.73 6.44 27.27
C ASN A 116 10.01 6.44 26.42
N SER A 117 10.02 5.73 25.30
CA SER A 117 11.14 5.67 24.34
C SER A 117 10.69 6.01 22.92
N ALA A 118 9.50 6.59 22.80
CA ALA A 118 8.88 6.90 21.54
C ALA A 118 9.61 8.03 20.81
N ARG A 119 9.51 7.98 19.49
CA ARG A 119 9.97 8.99 18.55
C ARG A 119 8.78 9.41 17.72
N LEU A 120 8.65 10.71 17.49
CA LEU A 120 7.63 11.30 16.64
C LEU A 120 8.34 12.05 15.52
N VAL A 121 7.96 11.74 14.28
CA VAL A 121 8.56 12.32 13.09
C VAL A 121 7.48 12.95 12.23
N ILE A 122 7.72 14.18 11.79
CA ILE A 122 6.87 14.91 10.85
C ILE A 122 7.67 15.32 9.62
N THR A 123 7.02 15.46 8.46
CA THR A 123 7.67 15.96 7.25
C THR A 123 7.45 17.46 7.05
N ASP A 124 8.33 18.10 6.26
CA ASP A 124 8.11 19.47 5.79
C ASP A 124 6.77 19.62 5.04
N GLY A 125 6.28 18.55 4.39
CA GLY A 125 4.96 18.53 3.77
C GLY A 125 3.80 18.78 4.75
N ILE A 126 3.85 18.21 5.95
CA ILE A 126 2.85 18.48 7.01
C ILE A 126 2.91 19.95 7.42
N LEU A 127 4.12 20.46 7.67
CA LEU A 127 4.34 21.84 8.09
C LEU A 127 3.99 22.87 7.01
N HIS A 128 4.04 22.47 5.74
CA HIS A 128 3.80 23.33 4.60
C HIS A 128 2.33 23.39 4.17
N TYR A 129 1.64 22.23 4.12
CA TYR A 129 0.28 22.14 3.57
C TYR A 129 -0.84 22.28 4.62
N LEU A 130 -0.54 21.99 5.88
CA LEU A 130 -1.51 22.08 6.95
C LEU A 130 -1.39 23.39 7.71
N ASP A 131 -2.50 23.91 8.21
CA ASP A 131 -2.49 25.03 9.16
C ASP A 131 -2.12 24.56 10.58
N ASP A 132 -1.86 25.51 11.48
CA ASP A 132 -1.35 25.19 12.82
C ASP A 132 -2.30 24.28 13.63
N ASN A 133 -3.62 24.40 13.46
CA ASN A 133 -4.59 23.55 14.14
C ASN A 133 -4.62 22.13 13.55
N GLU A 134 -4.54 22.02 12.23
CA GLU A 134 -4.43 20.76 11.51
C GLU A 134 -3.14 20.02 11.85
N GLN A 135 -2.00 20.72 11.89
CA GLN A 135 -0.72 20.14 12.30
C GLN A 135 -0.79 19.66 13.75
N ARG A 136 -1.38 20.45 14.65
CA ARG A 136 -1.62 20.06 16.04
C ARG A 136 -2.49 18.81 16.14
N ALA A 137 -3.54 18.70 15.33
CA ALA A 137 -4.41 17.53 15.30
C ALA A 137 -3.70 16.26 14.77
N VAL A 138 -2.83 16.39 13.76
CA VAL A 138 -2.00 15.27 13.27
C VAL A 138 -1.00 14.84 14.34
N VAL A 139 -0.32 15.77 15.01
CA VAL A 139 0.58 15.43 16.13
C VAL A 139 -0.19 14.79 17.28
N ALA A 140 -1.39 15.27 17.59
CA ALA A 140 -2.26 14.68 18.60
C ALA A 140 -2.64 13.24 18.25
N HIS A 141 -2.98 12.96 16.99
CA HIS A 141 -3.26 11.61 16.49
C HIS A 141 -2.07 10.68 16.71
N GLU A 142 -0.88 11.12 16.31
CA GLU A 142 0.37 10.36 16.48
C GLU A 142 0.73 10.12 17.96
N LEU A 143 0.51 11.12 18.82
CA LEU A 143 0.65 10.96 20.28
C LEU A 143 -0.33 9.92 20.82
N GLY A 144 -1.52 9.78 20.23
CA GLY A 144 -2.49 8.73 20.57
C GLY A 144 -1.91 7.33 20.41
N HIS A 145 -1.17 7.06 19.35
CA HIS A 145 -0.49 5.78 19.16
C HIS A 145 0.55 5.49 20.25
N ILE A 146 1.26 6.53 20.69
CA ILE A 146 2.24 6.45 21.79
C ILE A 146 1.54 6.16 23.12
N VAL A 147 0.52 6.95 23.46
CA VAL A 147 -0.22 6.85 24.73
C VAL A 147 -0.86 5.46 24.87
N HIS A 148 -1.43 4.93 23.79
CA HIS A 148 -2.09 3.64 23.82
C HIS A 148 -1.17 2.43 23.60
N ASN A 149 0.16 2.62 23.53
CA ASN A 149 1.18 1.59 23.31
C ASN A 149 0.96 0.73 22.05
N ASP A 150 0.58 1.36 20.94
CA ASP A 150 0.25 0.64 19.70
C ASP A 150 1.40 -0.18 19.15
N PHE A 151 2.66 0.24 19.37
CA PHE A 151 3.84 -0.52 18.95
C PHE A 151 3.87 -1.92 19.57
N ILE A 152 3.60 -2.04 20.87
CA ILE A 152 3.61 -3.31 21.60
C ILE A 152 2.36 -4.12 21.23
N LEU A 153 1.19 -3.48 21.28
CA LEU A 153 -0.08 -4.13 20.99
C LEU A 153 -0.07 -4.75 19.58
N MET A 154 0.30 -3.97 18.56
CA MET A 154 0.31 -4.47 17.19
C MET A 154 1.38 -5.53 16.97
N THR A 155 2.53 -5.47 17.66
CA THR A 155 3.54 -6.54 17.63
C THR A 155 2.95 -7.86 18.14
N VAL A 156 2.25 -7.86 19.27
CA VAL A 156 1.61 -9.06 19.82
C VAL A 156 0.49 -9.57 18.91
N VAL A 157 -0.35 -8.67 18.40
CA VAL A 157 -1.45 -9.00 17.49
C VAL A 157 -0.94 -9.69 16.22
N PHE A 158 0.10 -9.14 15.58
CA PHE A 158 0.70 -9.74 14.38
C PHE A 158 1.58 -10.97 14.66
N ALA A 159 2.00 -11.22 15.91
CA ALA A 159 2.72 -12.44 16.28
C ALA A 159 1.84 -13.70 16.22
N ILE A 160 0.55 -13.58 16.55
CA ILE A 160 -0.37 -14.72 16.62
C ILE A 160 -0.51 -15.44 15.25
N PRO A 161 -0.78 -14.74 14.13
CA PRO A 161 -0.79 -15.38 12.82
C PRO A 161 0.55 -16.04 12.48
N LEU A 162 1.68 -15.42 12.82
CA LEU A 162 3.00 -16.00 12.53
C LEU A 162 3.23 -17.34 13.25
N VAL A 163 2.74 -17.47 14.49
CA VAL A 163 2.75 -18.75 15.23
C VAL A 163 1.85 -19.78 14.54
N LEU A 164 0.64 -19.41 14.13
CA LEU A 164 -0.27 -20.31 13.39
C LEU A 164 0.33 -20.78 12.06
N LEU A 165 1.01 -19.89 11.33
CA LEU A 165 1.75 -20.23 10.12
C LEU A 165 2.92 -21.18 10.41
N THR A 166 3.59 -21.01 11.55
CA THR A 166 4.67 -21.90 12.00
C THR A 166 4.13 -23.30 12.27
N ILE A 167 3.00 -23.41 12.99
CA ILE A 167 2.31 -24.70 13.22
C ILE A 167 1.91 -25.34 11.90
N ALA A 168 1.28 -24.56 10.99
CA ALA A 168 0.84 -25.06 9.69
C ALA A 168 2.00 -25.67 8.89
N ARG A 169 3.13 -24.96 8.84
CA ARG A 169 4.34 -25.42 8.15
C ARG A 169 4.94 -26.66 8.82
N TRP A 170 5.10 -26.63 10.14
CA TRP A 170 5.67 -27.76 10.88
C TRP A 170 4.83 -29.03 10.67
N SER A 171 3.51 -28.95 10.78
CA SER A 171 2.62 -30.10 10.57
C SER A 171 2.68 -30.61 9.13
N TYR A 172 2.72 -29.70 8.15
CA TYR A 172 2.84 -30.07 6.72
C TYR A 172 4.15 -30.81 6.42
N TYR A 173 5.28 -30.26 6.87
CA TYR A 173 6.59 -30.89 6.64
C TYR A 173 6.71 -32.19 7.42
N THR A 174 6.24 -32.23 8.67
CA THR A 174 6.26 -33.45 9.47
C THR A 174 5.49 -34.58 8.79
N ALA A 175 4.27 -34.30 8.29
CA ALA A 175 3.49 -35.28 7.54
C ALA A 175 4.23 -35.80 6.29
N ARG A 176 4.88 -34.89 5.54
CA ARG A 176 5.65 -35.23 4.33
C ARG A 176 6.89 -36.06 4.63
N PHE A 177 7.63 -35.75 5.69
CA PHE A 177 8.88 -36.45 6.02
C PHE A 177 8.64 -37.75 6.81
N SER A 178 7.58 -37.84 7.61
CA SER A 178 7.18 -39.09 8.26
C SER A 178 6.69 -40.12 7.25
N SER A 179 5.99 -39.70 6.17
CA SER A 179 5.54 -40.60 5.11
C SER A 179 6.69 -41.21 4.29
N PHE A 180 7.88 -40.59 4.26
CA PHE A 180 9.07 -41.15 3.58
C PHE A 180 9.82 -42.19 4.43
N ARG A 181 9.59 -42.26 5.74
CA ARG A 181 10.28 -43.19 6.66
C ARG A 181 9.42 -44.37 7.10
N SER A 182 8.12 -44.36 6.83
CA SER A 182 7.22 -45.46 7.19
C SER A 182 7.33 -46.59 6.16
N SER A 183 7.58 -47.81 6.64
CA SER A 183 7.41 -49.03 5.85
C SER A 183 5.96 -49.14 5.36
N LYS A 184 5.76 -49.77 4.21
CA LYS A 184 4.49 -49.82 3.47
C LYS A 184 3.35 -50.58 4.18
N ASP A 185 3.63 -51.20 5.33
CA ASP A 185 2.71 -52.09 6.06
C ASP A 185 2.14 -51.51 7.37
N ASP A 186 2.40 -50.23 7.67
CA ASP A 186 2.02 -49.64 8.97
C ASP A 186 0.84 -48.66 8.86
N ASP A 187 -0.39 -49.18 8.98
CA ASP A 187 -1.64 -48.40 8.87
C ASP A 187 -1.66 -47.20 9.84
N ALA A 188 -1.09 -47.36 11.04
CA ALA A 188 -1.01 -46.30 12.06
C ALA A 188 -0.21 -45.06 11.59
N GLY A 189 0.85 -45.26 10.79
CA GLY A 189 1.66 -44.17 10.24
C GLY A 189 0.91 -43.33 9.21
N SER A 190 0.01 -43.96 8.44
CA SER A 190 -0.86 -43.31 7.46
C SER A 190 -1.88 -42.38 8.14
N TYR A 191 -2.52 -42.85 9.22
CA TYR A 191 -3.48 -42.04 9.99
C TYR A 191 -2.84 -40.81 10.65
N ILE A 192 -1.64 -40.95 11.21
CA ILE A 192 -0.91 -39.81 11.83
C ILE A 192 -0.53 -38.78 10.77
N GLY A 193 -0.06 -39.21 9.59
CA GLY A 193 0.25 -38.32 8.48
C GLY A 193 -0.98 -37.53 8.01
N LEU A 194 -2.12 -38.20 7.87
CA LEU A 194 -3.39 -37.55 7.52
C LEU A 194 -3.84 -36.55 8.57
N ALA A 195 -3.76 -36.90 9.86
CA ALA A 195 -4.10 -36.00 10.97
C ALA A 195 -3.23 -34.73 10.95
N LEU A 196 -1.93 -34.86 10.70
CA LEU A 196 -1.02 -33.71 10.59
C LEU A 196 -1.32 -32.84 9.37
N ILE A 197 -1.74 -33.42 8.24
CA ILE A 197 -2.20 -32.65 7.08
C ILE A 197 -3.46 -31.85 7.43
N VAL A 198 -4.41 -32.45 8.15
CA VAL A 198 -5.61 -31.74 8.62
C VAL A 198 -5.22 -30.58 9.54
N VAL A 199 -4.32 -30.81 10.51
CA VAL A 199 -3.80 -29.74 11.39
C VAL A 199 -3.11 -28.64 10.58
N ALA A 200 -2.34 -28.99 9.55
CA ALA A 200 -1.67 -28.03 8.68
C ALA A 200 -2.68 -27.13 7.94
N VAL A 201 -3.71 -27.73 7.35
CA VAL A 201 -4.77 -27.00 6.63
C VAL A 201 -5.56 -26.10 7.57
N VAL A 202 -6.00 -26.63 8.72
CA VAL A 202 -6.74 -25.84 9.72
C VAL A 202 -5.89 -24.67 10.22
N SER A 203 -4.63 -24.92 10.60
CA SER A 203 -3.72 -23.87 11.08
C SER A 203 -3.44 -22.81 10.01
N TYR A 204 -3.35 -23.20 8.74
CA TYR A 204 -3.16 -22.26 7.63
C TYR A 204 -4.39 -21.39 7.39
N ILE A 205 -5.59 -21.96 7.49
CA ILE A 205 -6.85 -21.19 7.44
C ILE A 205 -6.92 -20.23 8.64
N SER A 206 -6.62 -20.72 9.85
CA SER A 206 -6.56 -19.89 11.06
C SER A 206 -5.53 -18.76 10.94
N TYR A 207 -4.37 -18.99 10.29
CA TYR A 207 -3.41 -17.93 9.98
C TYR A 207 -4.05 -16.80 9.17
N TRP A 208 -4.77 -17.11 8.09
CA TRP A 208 -5.42 -16.10 7.25
C TRP A 208 -6.51 -15.35 8.01
N ILE A 209 -7.33 -16.06 8.80
CA ILE A 209 -8.35 -15.43 9.65
C ILE A 209 -7.68 -14.50 10.68
N GLY A 210 -6.66 -14.99 11.39
CA GLY A 210 -5.91 -14.21 12.36
C GLY A 210 -5.24 -12.98 11.74
N PHE A 211 -4.72 -13.09 10.53
CA PHE A 211 -4.13 -11.97 9.79
C PHE A 211 -5.21 -10.91 9.46
N LEU A 212 -6.39 -11.32 8.99
CA LEU A 212 -7.50 -10.39 8.73
C LEU A 212 -8.02 -9.72 10.00
N ILE A 213 -8.08 -10.46 11.11
CA ILE A 213 -8.42 -9.89 12.43
C ILE A 213 -7.34 -8.88 12.84
N SER A 214 -6.06 -9.18 12.62
CA SER A 214 -4.95 -8.26 12.94
C SER A 214 -5.08 -6.93 12.17
N LEU A 215 -5.41 -6.99 10.88
CA LEU A 215 -5.71 -5.80 10.09
C LEU A 215 -6.93 -5.05 10.60
N PHE A 216 -7.98 -5.76 11.03
CA PHE A 216 -9.16 -5.14 11.63
C PHE A 216 -8.84 -4.42 12.95
N VAL A 217 -8.06 -5.05 13.83
CA VAL A 217 -7.57 -4.43 15.07
C VAL A 217 -6.75 -3.19 14.76
N SER A 218 -5.85 -3.23 13.76
CA SER A 218 -5.11 -2.06 13.29
C SER A 218 -6.02 -0.89 12.93
N ARG A 219 -7.11 -1.16 12.19
CA ARG A 219 -8.08 -0.11 11.82
C ARG A 219 -8.85 0.44 13.02
N ILE A 220 -9.10 -0.38 14.04
CA ILE A 220 -9.69 0.08 15.29
C ILE A 220 -8.74 1.04 16.02
N ARG A 221 -7.42 0.75 16.03
CA ARG A 221 -6.42 1.62 16.66
C ARG A 221 -6.37 3.02 16.03
N GLU A 222 -6.55 3.12 14.72
CA GLU A 222 -6.68 4.40 14.03
C GLU A 222 -7.86 5.22 14.56
N TYR A 223 -9.03 4.61 14.79
CA TYR A 223 -10.17 5.33 15.36
C TYR A 223 -9.94 5.77 16.81
N PHE A 224 -9.19 4.99 17.61
CA PHE A 224 -8.76 5.41 18.95
C PHE A 224 -7.80 6.61 18.90
N ALA A 225 -6.88 6.63 17.95
CA ALA A 225 -5.98 7.75 17.74
C ALA A 225 -6.72 8.99 17.20
N ASP A 226 -7.71 8.81 16.31
CA ASP A 226 -8.62 9.88 15.85
C ASP A 226 -9.41 10.49 17.00
N GLN A 227 -9.96 9.65 17.87
CA GLN A 227 -10.67 10.11 19.07
C GLN A 227 -9.73 10.84 20.03
N HIS A 228 -8.51 10.34 20.24
CA HIS A 228 -7.52 11.02 21.07
C HIS A 228 -7.14 12.40 20.53
N ALA A 229 -7.01 12.52 19.21
CA ALA A 229 -6.77 13.81 18.58
C ALA A 229 -7.92 14.78 18.83
N ALA A 230 -9.16 14.35 18.65
CA ALA A 230 -10.35 15.14 18.91
C ALA A 230 -10.47 15.57 20.39
N GLU A 231 -10.12 14.69 21.34
CA GLU A 231 -10.08 14.99 22.77
C GLU A 231 -9.02 16.05 23.11
N LEU A 232 -7.81 15.94 22.53
CA LEU A 232 -6.72 16.87 22.82
C LEU A 232 -6.91 18.25 22.17
N THR A 233 -7.57 18.29 21.01
CA THR A 233 -7.83 19.54 20.29
C THR A 233 -9.18 20.16 20.62
N GLU A 234 -10.07 19.44 21.31
CA GLU A 234 -11.47 19.80 21.60
C GLU A 234 -12.26 20.16 20.33
N ASN A 235 -11.79 19.73 19.17
CA ASN A 235 -12.40 20.00 17.88
C ASN A 235 -11.99 18.94 16.85
N PRO A 236 -12.89 17.97 16.57
CA PRO A 236 -12.62 16.89 15.61
C PRO A 236 -12.38 17.38 14.17
N ASN A 237 -12.88 18.57 13.82
CA ASN A 237 -12.77 19.08 12.45
C ASN A 237 -11.34 19.34 12.02
N TYR A 238 -10.43 19.68 12.95
CA TYR A 238 -9.02 19.90 12.61
C TYR A 238 -8.33 18.66 12.05
N LEU A 239 -8.68 17.47 12.57
CA LEU A 239 -8.19 16.23 11.99
C LEU A 239 -8.93 15.89 10.70
N SER A 240 -10.25 16.13 10.62
CA SER A 240 -11.02 15.91 9.40
C SER A 240 -10.48 16.73 8.21
N THR A 241 -10.14 18.01 8.42
CA THR A 241 -9.57 18.86 7.36
C THR A 241 -8.15 18.45 6.99
N ALA A 242 -7.32 18.04 7.95
CA ALA A 242 -6.02 17.45 7.68
C ALA A 242 -6.14 16.17 6.83
N LEU A 243 -7.06 15.26 7.17
CA LEU A 243 -7.29 14.02 6.42
C LEU A 243 -7.71 14.27 4.98
N VAL A 244 -8.54 15.29 4.72
CA VAL A 244 -8.91 15.69 3.36
C VAL A 244 -7.67 16.14 2.56
N LYS A 245 -6.79 16.94 3.17
CA LYS A 245 -5.57 17.42 2.51
C LYS A 245 -4.55 16.33 2.26
N ILE A 246 -4.34 15.43 3.22
CA ILE A 246 -3.32 14.37 3.14
C ILE A 246 -3.82 13.20 2.30
N ALA A 247 -5.00 12.67 2.61
CA ALA A 247 -5.47 11.40 2.05
C ALA A 247 -6.07 11.57 0.65
N TYR A 248 -6.77 12.67 0.40
CA TYR A 248 -7.23 13.00 -0.94
C TYR A 248 -6.25 13.86 -1.71
N GLY A 249 -5.21 14.43 -1.09
CA GLY A 249 -4.30 15.34 -1.77
C GLY A 249 -4.97 16.66 -2.18
N LEU A 250 -6.14 16.96 -1.62
CA LEU A 250 -6.90 18.14 -1.97
C LEU A 250 -6.36 19.34 -1.17
N LEU A 251 -5.64 20.24 -1.83
CA LEU A 251 -5.02 21.39 -1.15
C LEU A 251 -5.89 22.65 -1.30
N ALA A 252 -6.26 23.25 -0.16
CA ALA A 252 -6.88 24.58 -0.14
C ALA A 252 -5.77 25.61 -0.35
N ASN A 253 -5.67 26.14 -1.56
CA ASN A 253 -4.59 27.00 -2.04
C ASN A 253 -3.24 26.26 -2.16
N GLY A 254 -2.61 26.38 -3.34
CA GLY A 254 -1.14 26.42 -3.41
C GLY A 254 -0.67 27.70 -2.71
N THR A 255 -0.89 27.78 -1.40
CA THR A 255 -0.77 29.01 -0.64
C THR A 255 0.66 29.48 -0.78
N LYS A 256 0.77 30.73 -1.22
CA LYS A 256 1.98 31.54 -1.39
C LYS A 256 2.75 31.75 -0.06
N LYS A 257 2.96 30.71 0.77
CA LYS A 257 4.12 30.65 1.65
C LYS A 257 5.26 30.18 0.77
N GLU A 258 5.93 31.19 0.23
CA GLU A 258 7.11 31.15 -0.61
C GLU A 258 7.95 29.86 -0.46
N ILE A 259 8.33 29.24 -1.59
CA ILE A 259 9.50 28.35 -1.72
C ILE A 259 10.78 29.19 -1.48
N LYS A 260 10.86 29.91 -0.36
CA LYS A 260 11.94 30.82 -0.01
C LYS A 260 12.46 30.47 1.38
N GLN A 261 13.24 29.40 1.44
CA GLN A 261 14.55 29.54 2.09
C GLN A 261 15.58 28.52 1.64
N HIS A 262 15.19 27.33 1.17
CA HIS A 262 16.16 26.28 0.86
C HIS A 262 16.58 26.14 -0.62
N GLN A 263 15.94 26.83 -1.57
CA GLN A 263 16.34 26.81 -3.00
C GLN A 263 16.95 28.12 -3.53
N LYS A 264 17.25 29.09 -2.67
CA LYS A 264 17.63 30.46 -3.09
C LYS A 264 18.97 30.62 -3.83
N SER A 265 19.79 29.58 -4.03
CA SER A 265 21.13 29.75 -4.62
C SER A 265 21.28 29.50 -6.13
N LYS A 266 20.29 28.97 -6.88
CA LYS A 266 20.55 28.57 -8.29
C LYS A 266 19.57 28.95 -9.41
N VAL A 267 18.42 29.58 -9.14
CA VAL A 267 17.37 29.76 -10.19
C VAL A 267 17.16 31.23 -10.60
N ARG A 268 18.12 32.14 -10.33
CA ARG A 268 17.98 33.56 -10.71
C ARG A 268 18.22 33.84 -12.22
N ALA A 269 18.55 32.83 -13.03
CA ALA A 269 19.03 33.02 -14.41
C ALA A 269 17.98 32.90 -15.55
N LEU A 270 16.70 32.62 -15.28
CA LEU A 270 15.73 32.31 -16.35
C LEU A 270 14.42 33.11 -16.28
N ARG A 271 14.52 34.42 -16.00
CA ARG A 271 13.35 35.33 -15.87
C ARG A 271 12.94 36.06 -17.15
N GLY A 272 13.62 35.87 -18.27
CA GLY A 272 13.19 36.42 -19.55
C GLY A 272 12.67 35.30 -20.43
N LEU A 273 11.37 35.25 -20.73
CA LEU A 273 10.80 34.64 -21.95
C LEU A 273 9.25 34.73 -22.06
N GLY A 274 8.56 35.44 -21.16
CA GLY A 274 7.38 36.24 -21.53
C GLY A 274 6.26 35.59 -22.35
N ILE A 275 5.81 34.38 -22.04
CA ILE A 275 4.57 33.81 -22.59
C ILE A 275 3.84 33.05 -21.47
N PHE A 276 2.84 33.67 -20.84
CA PHE A 276 1.60 33.04 -20.36
C PHE A 276 0.69 34.11 -19.74
N ASP A 277 -0.53 34.23 -20.29
CA ASP A 277 -1.55 35.18 -19.87
C ASP A 277 -2.22 34.73 -18.55
N PRO A 278 -2.04 35.44 -17.42
CA PRO A 278 -2.60 35.05 -16.12
C PRO A 278 -4.12 35.16 -16.03
N LYS A 279 -4.80 35.74 -17.04
CA LYS A 279 -6.24 36.03 -16.95
C LYS A 279 -7.15 34.84 -17.25
N LYS A 280 -6.69 33.81 -17.97
CA LYS A 280 -7.50 32.58 -18.22
C LYS A 280 -7.30 31.47 -17.17
N ALA A 281 -6.30 31.59 -16.31
CA ALA A 281 -6.06 30.65 -15.21
C ALA A 281 -6.97 30.89 -13.99
N LYS A 282 -7.58 32.10 -13.89
CA LYS A 282 -8.53 32.42 -12.83
C LYS A 282 -9.83 31.62 -12.96
N ASP A 283 -10.33 31.39 -14.16
CA ASP A 283 -11.66 30.81 -14.34
C ASP A 283 -11.70 29.28 -14.12
N VAL A 284 -10.57 28.59 -14.22
CA VAL A 284 -10.47 27.14 -13.99
C VAL A 284 -10.12 26.83 -12.52
N ALA A 285 -9.33 27.68 -11.86
CA ALA A 285 -8.99 27.55 -10.44
C ALA A 285 -10.13 27.97 -9.50
N VAL A 286 -11.10 28.75 -9.98
CA VAL A 286 -12.25 29.24 -9.21
C VAL A 286 -13.34 28.17 -9.05
N GLN A 287 -13.40 27.13 -9.88
CA GLN A 287 -14.46 26.12 -9.78
C GLN A 287 -14.32 25.16 -8.59
N THR A 288 -13.13 25.04 -8.01
CA THR A 288 -12.85 24.17 -6.87
C THR A 288 -12.75 24.92 -5.54
N MET A 289 -13.04 26.23 -5.54
CA MET A 289 -13.04 27.06 -4.35
C MET A 289 -14.45 27.55 -4.02
N ASP A 290 -14.84 27.44 -2.75
CA ASP A 290 -15.96 28.23 -2.24
C ASP A 290 -15.59 29.72 -2.24
N ARG A 291 -16.58 30.62 -2.16
CA ARG A 291 -16.42 32.10 -2.16
C ARG A 291 -15.38 32.62 -1.14
N ASN A 292 -15.02 31.79 -0.16
CA ASN A 292 -14.08 32.09 0.92
C ASN A 292 -12.66 31.52 0.70
N GLY A 293 -12.34 30.92 -0.46
CA GLY A 293 -11.00 30.36 -0.74
C GLY A 293 -10.71 29.03 -0.02
N LYS A 294 -11.75 28.37 0.49
CA LYS A 294 -11.70 27.00 1.04
C LYS A 294 -11.91 25.98 -0.08
N LEU A 295 -11.35 24.77 0.09
CA LEU A 295 -11.66 23.60 -0.76
C LEU A 295 -13.17 23.45 -0.94
N SER A 296 -13.60 23.27 -2.18
CA SER A 296 -15.00 23.01 -2.49
C SER A 296 -15.48 21.78 -1.73
N LYS A 297 -16.44 21.98 -0.81
CA LYS A 297 -17.04 20.90 -0.04
C LYS A 297 -17.59 19.81 -0.96
N HIS A 298 -18.10 20.20 -2.13
CA HIS A 298 -18.58 19.29 -3.16
C HIS A 298 -17.48 18.38 -3.71
N SER A 299 -16.25 18.87 -3.91
CA SER A 299 -15.13 18.04 -4.37
C SER A 299 -14.71 17.01 -3.31
N VAL A 300 -14.69 17.42 -2.04
CA VAL A 300 -14.39 16.49 -0.93
C VAL A 300 -15.47 15.42 -0.81
N GLU A 301 -16.73 15.82 -0.92
CA GLU A 301 -17.88 14.93 -0.90
C GLU A 301 -17.90 13.94 -2.08
N ALA A 302 -17.56 14.42 -3.28
CA ALA A 302 -17.41 13.56 -4.46
C ALA A 302 -16.26 12.56 -4.30
N ALA A 303 -15.12 13.01 -3.75
CA ALA A 303 -14.00 12.12 -3.43
C ALA A 303 -14.41 11.03 -2.43
N ALA A 304 -15.14 11.39 -1.38
CA ALA A 304 -15.67 10.46 -0.39
C ALA A 304 -16.66 9.44 -0.99
N GLY A 305 -17.35 9.81 -2.08
CA GLY A 305 -18.28 8.92 -2.79
C GLY A 305 -17.67 7.59 -3.22
N TRP A 306 -16.39 7.57 -3.64
CA TRP A 306 -15.70 6.32 -3.96
C TRP A 306 -15.44 5.47 -2.71
N ASP A 307 -14.92 6.07 -1.64
CA ASP A 307 -14.60 5.37 -0.39
C ASP A 307 -15.86 4.75 0.24
N LEU A 308 -16.99 5.44 0.16
CA LEU A 308 -18.24 5.04 0.79
C LEU A 308 -19.03 4.00 -0.04
N PHE A 309 -19.01 4.12 -1.37
CA PHE A 309 -19.95 3.37 -2.22
C PHE A 309 -19.31 2.46 -3.26
N ASN A 310 -18.01 2.60 -3.57
CA ASN A 310 -17.36 1.73 -4.54
C ASN A 310 -17.04 0.35 -3.90
N PRO A 311 -17.48 -0.78 -4.50
CA PRO A 311 -17.18 -2.11 -3.96
C PRO A 311 -15.68 -2.42 -3.82
N TRP A 312 -14.84 -1.85 -4.71
CA TRP A 312 -13.40 -1.96 -4.61
C TRP A 312 -12.85 -1.34 -3.32
N ALA A 313 -13.43 -0.23 -2.85
CA ALA A 313 -13.02 0.41 -1.60
C ALA A 313 -13.19 -0.55 -0.41
N LYS A 314 -14.33 -1.25 -0.34
CA LYS A 314 -14.60 -2.27 0.68
C LYS A 314 -13.65 -3.47 0.55
N TYR A 315 -13.41 -3.95 -0.67
CA TYR A 315 -12.47 -5.03 -0.93
C TYR A 315 -11.05 -4.70 -0.48
N PHE A 316 -10.53 -3.51 -0.79
CA PHE A 316 -9.18 -3.16 -0.35
C PHE A 316 -9.10 -2.85 1.14
N GLN A 317 -10.15 -2.26 1.73
CA GLN A 317 -10.16 -1.99 3.16
C GLN A 317 -9.98 -3.27 3.99
N THR A 318 -10.52 -4.41 3.56
CA THR A 318 -10.36 -5.67 4.32
C THR A 318 -8.90 -6.12 4.40
N PHE A 319 -8.08 -5.76 3.41
CA PHE A 319 -6.64 -6.08 3.35
C PHE A 319 -5.74 -4.88 3.73
N SER A 320 -6.30 -3.83 4.34
CA SER A 320 -5.59 -2.62 4.75
C SER A 320 -5.46 -2.49 6.27
N THR A 321 -4.33 -1.97 6.74
CA THR A 321 -4.10 -1.59 8.15
C THR A 321 -4.84 -0.32 8.54
N HIS A 322 -5.13 0.56 7.57
CA HIS A 322 -5.83 1.82 7.78
C HIS A 322 -7.27 1.75 7.27
N PRO A 323 -8.24 2.34 7.98
CA PRO A 323 -9.59 2.52 7.47
C PRO A 323 -9.62 3.56 6.36
N LEU A 324 -10.71 3.56 5.58
CA LEU A 324 -10.88 4.53 4.49
C LEU A 324 -11.02 5.96 5.07
N PRO A 325 -10.40 6.98 4.45
CA PRO A 325 -10.45 8.36 4.94
C PRO A 325 -11.88 8.87 5.17
N ALA A 326 -12.81 8.60 4.25
CA ALA A 326 -14.20 9.02 4.41
C ALA A 326 -14.86 8.47 5.69
N LYS A 327 -14.53 7.22 6.08
CA LYS A 327 -15.09 6.59 7.28
C LYS A 327 -14.50 7.18 8.57
N ARG A 328 -13.21 7.55 8.55
CA ARG A 328 -12.56 8.28 9.65
C ARG A 328 -13.23 9.64 9.85
N ILE A 329 -13.43 10.38 8.76
CA ILE A 329 -14.09 11.69 8.80
C ILE A 329 -15.55 11.57 9.29
N GLN A 330 -16.32 10.56 8.85
CA GLN A 330 -17.66 10.31 9.38
C GLN A 330 -17.65 10.05 10.90
N ARG A 331 -16.69 9.26 11.38
CA ARG A 331 -16.55 8.98 12.81
C ARG A 331 -16.14 10.21 13.62
N LEU A 332 -15.33 11.11 13.05
CA LEU A 332 -15.00 12.41 13.64
C LEU A 332 -16.21 13.35 13.66
N ASN A 333 -17.02 13.35 12.60
CA ASN A 333 -18.26 14.15 12.53
C ASN A 333 -19.26 13.77 13.62
N GLU A 334 -19.36 12.48 13.97
CA GLU A 334 -20.17 12.02 15.10
C GLU A 334 -19.71 12.61 16.44
N GLN A 335 -18.41 12.89 16.59
CA GLN A 335 -17.84 13.49 17.79
C GLN A 335 -18.04 15.01 17.84
N CYS A 336 -18.26 15.68 16.70
CA CYS A 336 -18.46 17.13 16.66
C CYS A 336 -19.62 17.59 17.56
N ALA A 337 -20.68 16.78 17.66
CA ALA A 337 -21.81 17.05 18.56
C ALA A 337 -21.41 17.08 20.04
N THR A 338 -20.49 16.23 20.47
CA THR A 338 -19.98 16.19 21.86
C THR A 338 -19.23 17.46 22.24
N TYR A 339 -18.52 18.06 21.29
CA TYR A 339 -17.74 19.29 21.50
C TYR A 339 -18.51 20.57 21.12
N GLY A 340 -19.78 20.46 20.72
CA GLY A 340 -20.60 21.62 20.34
C GLY A 340 -20.09 22.36 19.09
N VAL A 341 -19.32 21.69 18.23
CA VAL A 341 -18.77 22.28 16.99
C VAL A 341 -19.58 21.82 15.77
N PRO A 342 -19.82 22.69 14.78
CA PRO A 342 -20.49 22.29 13.54
C PRO A 342 -19.59 21.36 12.71
N ILE A 343 -20.19 20.47 11.92
CA ILE A 343 -19.46 19.58 11.01
C ILE A 343 -18.89 20.41 9.84
N GLU A 344 -17.59 20.30 9.56
CA GLU A 344 -16.96 21.00 8.45
C GLU A 344 -17.27 20.35 7.09
N TYR A 345 -17.16 19.02 7.00
CA TYR A 345 -17.42 18.22 5.79
C TYR A 345 -18.53 17.21 6.03
N ASP A 346 -19.71 17.49 5.48
CA ASP A 346 -20.83 16.54 5.42
C ASP A 346 -20.76 15.72 4.12
N PHE A 347 -21.06 14.43 4.21
CA PHE A 347 -21.08 13.49 3.07
C PHE A 347 -22.49 12.99 2.73
N SER A 348 -23.54 13.63 3.24
CA SER A 348 -24.93 13.26 3.01
C SER A 348 -25.33 13.24 1.52
N GLY A 349 -24.76 14.13 0.70
CA GLY A 349 -24.94 14.22 -0.75
C GLY A 349 -24.00 13.33 -1.57
N ALA A 350 -22.97 12.70 -0.98
CA ALA A 350 -22.05 11.81 -1.69
C ALA A 350 -22.77 10.66 -2.42
N ARG A 351 -23.89 10.18 -1.85
CA ARG A 351 -24.73 9.16 -2.49
C ARG A 351 -25.35 9.67 -3.80
N LYS A 352 -25.85 10.90 -3.80
CA LYS A 352 -26.46 11.53 -4.98
C LYS A 352 -25.42 11.74 -6.08
N ILE A 353 -24.21 12.20 -5.73
CA ILE A 353 -23.08 12.35 -6.67
C ILE A 353 -22.72 11.01 -7.31
N LYS A 354 -22.62 9.95 -6.49
CA LYS A 354 -22.39 8.59 -6.96
C LYS A 354 -23.49 8.14 -7.93
N GLU A 355 -24.76 8.34 -7.58
CA GLU A 355 -25.90 7.96 -8.42
C GLU A 355 -25.93 8.74 -9.74
N GLN A 356 -25.47 9.99 -9.77
CA GLN A 356 -25.32 10.79 -10.99
C GLN A 356 -24.19 10.28 -11.90
N GLN A 357 -23.05 9.88 -11.33
CA GLN A 357 -21.89 9.42 -12.11
C GLN A 357 -22.01 7.97 -12.61
N VAL A 358 -22.56 7.07 -11.78
CA VAL A 358 -22.49 5.61 -12.03
C VAL A 358 -23.86 4.91 -11.86
N GLY A 359 -24.91 5.65 -11.51
CA GLY A 359 -26.22 5.07 -11.27
C GLY A 359 -26.33 4.32 -9.93
N LYS A 360 -27.39 3.51 -9.81
CA LYS A 360 -27.80 2.91 -8.54
C LYS A 360 -26.87 1.81 -8.03
N SER A 361 -26.24 1.03 -8.91
CA SER A 361 -25.39 -0.10 -8.53
C SER A 361 -24.06 -0.08 -9.27
N MET A 362 -22.99 -0.50 -8.60
CA MET A 362 -21.65 -0.70 -9.18
C MET A 362 -21.23 -2.18 -9.17
N ALA A 363 -22.17 -3.08 -8.87
CA ALA A 363 -21.87 -4.50 -8.72
C ALA A 363 -21.48 -5.14 -10.07
N GLY A 364 -22.12 -4.71 -11.16
CA GLY A 364 -21.82 -5.21 -12.51
C GLY A 364 -20.41 -4.85 -12.96
N GLU A 365 -20.00 -3.58 -12.79
CA GLU A 365 -18.61 -3.18 -13.08
C GLU A 365 -17.62 -3.90 -12.17
N PHE A 366 -17.92 -4.03 -10.88
CA PHE A 366 -17.06 -4.74 -9.95
C PHE A 366 -16.84 -6.22 -10.32
N ILE A 367 -17.91 -6.95 -10.64
CA ILE A 367 -17.82 -8.36 -11.06
C ILE A 367 -17.02 -8.48 -12.36
N THR A 368 -17.28 -7.59 -13.32
CA THR A 368 -16.54 -7.56 -14.60
C THR A 368 -15.06 -7.30 -14.37
N ASP A 369 -14.73 -6.27 -13.59
CA ASP A 369 -13.36 -5.91 -13.25
C ASP A 369 -12.66 -7.06 -12.51
N LEU A 370 -13.34 -7.71 -11.56
CA LEU A 370 -12.81 -8.84 -10.79
C LEU A 370 -12.54 -10.06 -11.70
N PHE A 371 -13.48 -10.38 -12.58
CA PHE A 371 -13.33 -11.46 -13.55
C PHE A 371 -12.12 -11.21 -14.45
N VAL A 372 -12.05 -10.05 -15.10
CA VAL A 372 -10.93 -9.67 -15.96
C VAL A 372 -9.59 -9.70 -15.20
N TYR A 373 -9.57 -9.24 -13.96
CA TYR A 373 -8.37 -9.20 -13.15
C TYR A 373 -7.88 -10.60 -12.72
N LYS A 374 -8.80 -11.49 -12.34
CA LYS A 374 -8.49 -12.81 -11.76
C LYS A 374 -8.51 -13.96 -12.76
N LEU A 375 -9.03 -13.78 -13.97
CA LEU A 375 -9.23 -14.85 -14.95
C LEU A 375 -7.97 -15.72 -15.19
N PRO A 376 -6.78 -15.17 -15.51
CA PRO A 376 -5.59 -16.02 -15.71
C PRO A 376 -5.23 -16.83 -14.45
N THR A 377 -5.36 -16.24 -13.27
CA THR A 377 -5.06 -16.90 -12.00
C THR A 377 -6.08 -17.99 -11.66
N LEU A 378 -7.37 -17.76 -11.94
CA LEU A 378 -8.42 -18.76 -11.72
C LEU A 378 -8.21 -19.98 -12.61
N ILE A 379 -7.88 -19.78 -13.88
CA ILE A 379 -7.53 -20.87 -14.80
C ILE A 379 -6.37 -21.68 -14.25
N PHE A 380 -5.30 -21.01 -13.82
CA PHE A 380 -4.13 -21.67 -13.21
C PHE A 380 -4.51 -22.50 -11.98
N ILE A 381 -5.33 -21.96 -11.07
CA ILE A 381 -5.79 -22.68 -9.87
C ILE A 381 -6.63 -23.90 -10.24
N ILE A 382 -7.53 -23.78 -11.22
CA ILE A 382 -8.35 -24.90 -11.71
C ILE A 382 -7.45 -26.01 -12.27
N LEU A 383 -6.44 -25.67 -13.08
CA LEU A 383 -5.49 -26.65 -13.63
C LEU A 383 -4.70 -27.37 -12.52
N ILE A 384 -4.26 -26.64 -11.49
CA ILE A 384 -3.62 -27.24 -10.32
C ILE A 384 -4.58 -28.19 -9.60
N ALA A 385 -5.82 -27.78 -9.37
CA ALA A 385 -6.82 -28.60 -8.68
C ALA A 385 -7.15 -29.88 -9.46
N LEU A 386 -7.30 -29.79 -10.79
CA LEU A 386 -7.50 -30.95 -11.66
C LEU A 386 -6.27 -31.88 -11.63
N SER A 387 -5.06 -31.32 -11.68
CA SER A 387 -3.82 -32.09 -11.60
C SER A 387 -3.66 -32.79 -10.24
N ALA A 388 -4.00 -32.09 -9.15
CA ALA A 388 -3.99 -32.67 -7.82
C ALA A 388 -5.03 -33.79 -7.71
N GLY A 389 -6.27 -33.58 -8.17
CA GLY A 389 -7.32 -34.59 -8.20
C GLY A 389 -6.91 -35.84 -8.97
N TRP A 390 -6.24 -35.66 -10.12
CA TRP A 390 -5.66 -36.76 -10.89
C TRP A 390 -4.59 -37.53 -10.11
N ILE A 391 -3.65 -36.84 -9.44
CA ILE A 391 -2.63 -37.47 -8.59
C ILE A 391 -3.27 -38.26 -7.44
N PHE A 392 -4.26 -37.69 -6.75
CA PHE A 392 -4.97 -38.38 -5.68
C PHE A 392 -5.74 -39.60 -6.18
N GLY A 393 -6.34 -39.52 -7.37
CA GLY A 393 -6.97 -40.66 -8.02
C GLY A 393 -5.97 -41.76 -8.38
N PHE A 394 -4.82 -41.40 -8.99
CA PHE A 394 -3.76 -42.33 -9.35
C PHE A 394 -3.18 -43.07 -8.13
N LEU A 395 -3.05 -42.37 -7.00
CA LEU A 395 -2.58 -42.94 -5.74
C LEU A 395 -3.66 -43.75 -4.98
N GLY A 396 -4.87 -43.90 -5.54
CA GLY A 396 -5.95 -44.71 -4.96
C GLY A 396 -6.76 -44.02 -3.86
N PHE A 397 -6.55 -42.72 -3.61
CA PHE A 397 -7.30 -41.96 -2.59
C PHE A 397 -8.69 -41.50 -3.07
N LEU A 398 -8.92 -41.45 -4.38
CA LEU A 398 -10.20 -41.09 -4.99
C LEU A 398 -10.56 -42.10 -6.08
N PRO A 399 -11.86 -42.44 -6.26
CA PRO A 399 -12.31 -43.32 -7.35
C PRO A 399 -12.21 -42.66 -8.74
N LEU A 400 -11.52 -41.53 -8.86
CA LEU A 400 -11.31 -40.73 -10.07
C LEU A 400 -10.06 -41.16 -10.87
N GLY A 401 -9.25 -42.09 -10.35
CA GLY A 401 -7.93 -42.45 -10.89
C GLY A 401 -7.89 -42.99 -12.33
N THR A 402 -9.03 -43.36 -12.89
CA THR A 402 -9.14 -43.93 -14.24
C THR A 402 -9.63 -42.95 -15.31
N LEU A 403 -10.03 -41.73 -14.95
CA LEU A 403 -10.71 -40.80 -15.88
C LEU A 403 -9.77 -39.86 -16.64
N ALA A 404 -8.50 -39.72 -16.25
CA ALA A 404 -7.54 -38.90 -16.97
C ALA A 404 -6.20 -39.62 -17.09
N THR A 405 -5.62 -39.64 -18.29
CA THR A 405 -4.24 -40.09 -18.51
C THR A 405 -3.28 -38.92 -18.32
N ILE A 406 -1.99 -39.21 -18.11
CA ILE A 406 -0.96 -38.15 -18.09
C ILE A 406 -0.99 -37.31 -19.38
N ASN A 407 -1.28 -37.96 -20.51
CA ASN A 407 -1.48 -37.36 -21.81
C ASN A 407 -2.62 -36.31 -21.77
N THR A 408 -3.80 -36.64 -21.20
CA THR A 408 -4.90 -35.68 -21.00
C THR A 408 -4.51 -34.50 -20.12
N ILE A 409 -3.77 -34.72 -19.03
CA ILE A 409 -3.34 -33.64 -18.12
C ILE A 409 -2.38 -32.67 -18.83
N VAL A 410 -1.42 -33.19 -19.60
CA VAL A 410 -0.49 -32.34 -20.37
C VAL A 410 -1.24 -31.52 -21.42
N LEU A 411 -2.24 -32.11 -22.10
CA LEU A 411 -3.10 -31.37 -23.03
C LEU A 411 -3.89 -30.24 -22.33
N LEU A 412 -4.48 -30.53 -21.16
CA LEU A 412 -5.22 -29.53 -20.38
C LEU A 412 -4.33 -28.37 -19.96
N TRP A 413 -3.08 -28.64 -19.56
CA TRP A 413 -2.11 -27.59 -19.28
C TRP A 413 -1.74 -26.81 -20.53
N ALA A 414 -1.50 -27.47 -21.66
CA ALA A 414 -1.18 -26.81 -22.93
C ALA A 414 -2.30 -25.82 -23.33
N ILE A 415 -3.55 -26.29 -23.39
CA ILE A 415 -4.73 -25.45 -23.65
C ILE A 415 -4.86 -24.36 -22.59
N GLY A 416 -4.70 -24.72 -21.32
CA GLY A 416 -4.75 -23.81 -20.20
C GLY A 416 -3.79 -22.63 -20.33
N PHE A 417 -2.56 -22.86 -20.79
CA PHE A 417 -1.58 -21.82 -21.06
C PHE A 417 -1.97 -20.91 -22.23
N PHE A 418 -2.58 -21.45 -23.30
CA PHE A 418 -3.16 -20.60 -24.36
C PHE A 418 -4.29 -19.71 -23.82
N VAL A 419 -5.23 -20.27 -23.07
CA VAL A 419 -6.34 -19.50 -22.48
C VAL A 419 -5.82 -18.44 -21.50
N MET A 420 -4.81 -18.76 -20.68
CA MET A 420 -4.14 -17.78 -19.82
C MET A 420 -3.45 -16.69 -20.63
N GLY A 421 -2.77 -17.02 -21.73
CA GLY A 421 -2.15 -16.06 -22.64
C GLY A 421 -3.16 -15.07 -23.22
N PHE A 422 -4.28 -15.56 -23.78
CA PHE A 422 -5.37 -14.72 -24.24
C PHE A 422 -6.02 -13.91 -23.10
N GLY A 423 -6.19 -14.52 -21.93
CA GLY A 423 -6.71 -13.86 -20.74
C GLY A 423 -5.83 -12.69 -20.29
N VAL A 424 -4.50 -12.82 -20.35
CA VAL A 424 -3.56 -11.73 -20.04
C VAL A 424 -3.64 -10.62 -21.09
N ILE A 425 -3.80 -10.94 -22.37
CA ILE A 425 -4.00 -9.94 -23.43
C ILE A 425 -5.30 -9.17 -23.18
N ALA A 426 -6.41 -9.87 -22.96
CA ALA A 426 -7.71 -9.25 -22.67
C ALA A 426 -7.64 -8.35 -21.43
N ARG A 427 -7.02 -8.85 -20.34
CA ARG A 427 -6.76 -8.07 -19.13
C ARG A 427 -5.94 -6.82 -19.41
N THR A 428 -4.85 -6.95 -20.17
CA THR A 428 -3.96 -5.83 -20.49
C THR A 428 -4.69 -4.78 -21.32
N SER A 429 -5.43 -5.18 -22.37
CA SER A 429 -6.20 -4.26 -23.20
C SER A 429 -7.30 -3.55 -22.40
N PHE A 430 -7.93 -4.24 -21.44
CA PHE A 430 -8.92 -3.65 -20.55
C PHE A 430 -8.30 -2.66 -19.56
N MET A 431 -7.13 -2.99 -19.00
CA MET A 431 -6.41 -2.18 -18.01
C MET A 431 -5.67 -1.00 -18.61
N TYR A 432 -5.29 -1.02 -19.89
CA TYR A 432 -4.47 0.02 -20.52
C TYR A 432 -5.18 0.64 -21.73
N ARG A 433 -6.37 1.20 -21.47
CA ARG A 433 -7.23 1.84 -22.48
C ARG A 433 -6.57 3.07 -23.09
N SER A 434 -6.76 3.28 -24.38
CA SER A 434 -6.41 4.53 -25.07
C SER A 434 -7.49 5.60 -24.86
N GLY A 435 -7.30 6.78 -25.46
CA GLY A 435 -8.23 7.91 -25.35
C GLY A 435 -7.86 8.86 -24.21
N PHE A 436 -6.60 9.33 -24.20
CA PHE A 436 -6.12 10.23 -23.16
C PHE A 436 -6.70 11.64 -23.34
N GLU A 437 -7.39 12.13 -22.31
CA GLU A 437 -7.95 13.48 -22.28
C GLU A 437 -7.22 14.35 -21.25
N PRO A 438 -7.10 15.68 -21.45
CA PRO A 438 -6.58 16.57 -20.42
C PRO A 438 -7.50 16.55 -19.19
N ASP A 439 -6.94 16.27 -18.01
CA ASP A 439 -7.66 16.31 -16.72
C ASP A 439 -6.81 17.06 -15.68
N ASN A 440 -7.43 17.47 -14.57
CA ASN A 440 -6.72 17.93 -13.36
C ASN A 440 -6.85 16.94 -12.20
N VAL A 441 -6.00 17.09 -11.17
CA VAL A 441 -5.95 16.19 -10.01
C VAL A 441 -7.31 16.09 -9.30
N VAL A 442 -8.04 17.19 -9.14
CA VAL A 442 -9.36 17.18 -8.50
C VAL A 442 -10.40 16.39 -9.30
N GLU A 443 -10.48 16.56 -10.62
CA GLU A 443 -11.39 15.80 -11.49
C GLU A 443 -11.11 14.29 -11.41
N LEU A 444 -9.82 13.92 -11.38
CA LEU A 444 -9.42 12.53 -11.19
C LEU A 444 -9.88 12.01 -9.82
N ILE A 445 -9.58 12.72 -8.73
CA ILE A 445 -9.94 12.31 -7.36
C ILE A 445 -11.45 12.23 -7.16
N THR A 446 -12.23 13.10 -7.82
CA THR A 446 -13.69 13.13 -7.71
C THR A 446 -14.41 12.12 -8.61
N THR A 447 -13.66 11.43 -9.48
CA THR A 447 -14.21 10.35 -10.30
C THR A 447 -14.47 9.11 -9.44
N ILE A 448 -15.71 8.61 -9.46
CA ILE A 448 -16.16 7.45 -8.69
C ILE A 448 -16.08 6.14 -9.51
N ASN A 449 -16.33 6.20 -10.83
CA ASN A 449 -16.30 5.03 -11.71
C ASN A 449 -14.88 4.63 -12.15
N VAL A 450 -14.00 4.44 -11.18
CA VAL A 450 -12.60 4.02 -11.38
C VAL A 450 -12.23 2.91 -10.42
N SER A 451 -11.31 2.06 -10.83
CA SER A 451 -10.76 0.98 -10.02
C SER A 451 -9.30 0.73 -10.40
N PRO A 452 -8.58 -0.17 -9.71
CA PRO A 452 -7.22 -0.52 -10.13
C PRO A 452 -7.20 -1.24 -11.48
N VAL A 453 -8.34 -1.76 -11.93
CA VAL A 453 -8.48 -2.51 -13.19
C VAL A 453 -9.06 -1.62 -14.28
N ARG A 454 -10.02 -0.75 -13.94
CA ARG A 454 -10.68 0.21 -14.82
C ARG A 454 -10.11 1.62 -14.59
N PRO A 455 -9.12 2.04 -15.39
CA PRO A 455 -8.54 3.35 -15.24
C PRO A 455 -9.35 4.44 -15.95
N ARG A 456 -9.04 5.70 -15.63
CA ARG A 456 -9.34 6.87 -16.47
C ARG A 456 -8.05 7.28 -17.20
N PRO A 457 -7.96 7.15 -18.54
CA PRO A 457 -6.80 7.57 -19.31
C PRO A 457 -6.76 9.10 -19.41
N SER A 458 -5.68 9.72 -18.96
CA SER A 458 -5.62 11.19 -18.86
C SER A 458 -4.23 11.75 -19.16
N ILE A 459 -4.19 13.07 -19.33
CA ILE A 459 -2.97 13.87 -19.45
C ILE A 459 -3.01 14.97 -18.38
N ILE A 460 -2.01 14.98 -17.50
CA ILE A 460 -1.90 15.95 -16.40
C ILE A 460 -0.61 16.78 -16.55
N GLU A 461 -0.65 18.05 -16.14
CA GLU A 461 0.48 18.99 -16.23
C GLU A 461 0.72 19.68 -14.88
N GLY A 462 1.96 19.68 -14.40
CA GLY A 462 2.27 20.12 -13.04
C GLY A 462 3.75 19.95 -12.69
N VAL A 463 4.06 19.89 -11.40
CA VAL A 463 5.43 19.78 -10.85
C VAL A 463 5.57 18.49 -10.07
N ILE A 464 6.71 17.82 -10.19
CA ILE A 464 7.06 16.70 -9.29
C ILE A 464 7.68 17.29 -8.03
N VAL A 465 7.04 17.11 -6.87
CA VAL A 465 7.41 17.82 -5.63
C VAL A 465 8.29 17.02 -4.68
N GLY A 466 8.28 15.69 -4.78
CA GLY A 466 9.00 14.83 -3.85
C GLY A 466 8.90 13.35 -4.19
N LYS A 467 9.38 12.51 -3.28
CA LYS A 467 9.32 11.04 -3.40
C LYS A 467 8.03 10.49 -2.78
N GLY A 468 7.59 9.34 -3.29
CA GLY A 468 6.40 8.60 -2.87
C GLY A 468 6.39 8.21 -1.39
N ILE A 469 7.55 7.93 -0.81
CA ILE A 469 7.73 7.74 0.63
C ILE A 469 8.72 8.80 1.11
N ALA A 470 8.25 9.72 1.95
CA ALA A 470 9.05 10.83 2.45
C ALA A 470 10.29 10.33 3.20
N GLY A 471 11.47 10.88 2.87
CA GLY A 471 12.74 10.52 3.54
C GLY A 471 13.28 9.12 3.22
N TYR A 472 12.54 8.28 2.49
CA TYR A 472 13.01 6.98 2.02
C TYR A 472 13.79 7.15 0.72
N TRP A 473 15.11 6.98 0.80
CA TRP A 473 16.01 7.24 -0.33
C TRP A 473 15.81 6.31 -1.53
N LEU A 474 15.24 5.13 -1.31
CA LEU A 474 14.91 4.10 -2.33
C LEU A 474 13.46 4.19 -2.84
N SER A 475 12.69 5.21 -2.46
CA SER A 475 11.33 5.36 -2.97
C SER A 475 11.36 5.49 -4.50
N GLU A 476 10.68 4.55 -5.17
CA GLU A 476 10.56 4.49 -6.63
C GLU A 476 9.45 5.38 -7.15
N ASP A 477 8.53 5.75 -6.28
CA ASP A 477 7.38 6.54 -6.66
C ASP A 477 7.63 8.02 -6.39
N LEU A 478 6.82 8.88 -7.03
CA LEU A 478 6.98 10.33 -7.02
C LEU A 478 5.66 11.01 -6.65
N TYR A 479 5.73 12.18 -6.03
CA TYR A 479 4.55 13.02 -5.82
C TYR A 479 4.45 14.09 -6.89
N PHE A 480 3.27 14.22 -7.46
CA PHE A 480 2.87 15.27 -8.39
C PHE A 480 2.05 16.33 -7.69
N GLN A 481 2.21 17.57 -8.10
CA GLN A 481 1.34 18.67 -7.74
C GLN A 481 0.93 19.43 -8.99
N ASP A 482 -0.37 19.63 -9.18
CA ASP A 482 -0.90 20.63 -10.10
C ASP A 482 -1.52 21.81 -9.33
N ASN A 483 -2.24 22.68 -10.03
CA ASN A 483 -2.88 23.85 -9.40
C ASN A 483 -4.10 23.49 -8.53
N THR A 484 -4.55 22.24 -8.56
CA THR A 484 -5.80 21.77 -7.94
C THR A 484 -5.56 20.79 -6.80
N GLY A 485 -4.44 20.05 -6.81
CA GLY A 485 -4.10 19.11 -5.74
C GLY A 485 -2.77 18.38 -5.91
N LEU A 486 -2.56 17.43 -5.01
CA LEU A 486 -1.44 16.49 -4.96
C LEU A 486 -1.90 15.09 -5.35
N MET A 487 -1.06 14.36 -6.08
CA MET A 487 -1.33 12.98 -6.42
C MET A 487 -0.05 12.15 -6.48
N TYR A 488 -0.16 10.88 -6.10
CA TYR A 488 0.91 9.92 -6.28
C TYR A 488 1.10 9.55 -7.75
N ILE A 489 2.35 9.46 -8.19
CA ILE A 489 2.71 8.97 -9.52
C ILE A 489 3.40 7.61 -9.37
N ASP A 490 2.84 6.59 -10.02
CA ASP A 490 3.44 5.27 -10.14
C ASP A 490 4.18 5.15 -11.48
N TYR A 491 5.52 5.18 -11.42
CA TYR A 491 6.39 5.00 -12.58
C TYR A 491 7.00 3.59 -12.66
N ARG A 492 6.51 2.63 -11.87
CA ARG A 492 7.11 1.29 -11.85
C ARG A 492 7.01 0.63 -13.23
N PHE A 493 8.12 0.01 -13.65
CA PHE A 493 8.21 -0.93 -14.78
C PHE A 493 7.43 -2.22 -14.53
N GLY A 494 7.13 -2.55 -13.27
CA GLY A 494 6.36 -3.74 -12.88
C GLY A 494 7.21 -4.98 -12.61
N PHE A 495 8.54 -4.83 -12.62
CA PHE A 495 9.48 -5.86 -12.18
C PHE A 495 10.37 -5.27 -11.09
N ARG A 496 10.17 -5.74 -9.85
CA ARG A 496 10.78 -5.16 -8.63
C ARG A 496 12.28 -4.87 -8.74
N LEU A 497 13.03 -5.76 -9.40
CA LEU A 497 14.47 -5.54 -9.58
C LEU A 497 14.75 -4.31 -10.46
N MET A 498 14.04 -4.19 -11.59
CA MET A 498 14.19 -3.06 -12.53
C MET A 498 13.62 -1.76 -11.96
N ASP A 499 12.51 -1.83 -11.24
CA ASP A 499 11.91 -0.69 -10.54
C ASP A 499 12.93 -0.07 -9.55
N PHE A 500 13.62 -0.94 -8.82
CA PHE A 500 14.67 -0.54 -7.88
C PHE A 500 15.86 0.14 -8.57
N TRP A 501 16.32 -0.40 -9.70
CA TRP A 501 17.38 0.21 -10.51
C TRP A 501 16.97 1.58 -11.07
N TRP A 502 15.69 1.76 -11.38
CA TRP A 502 15.15 3.02 -11.89
C TRP A 502 15.08 4.09 -10.79
N ALA A 503 14.53 3.73 -9.62
CA ALA A 503 14.43 4.61 -8.45
C ALA A 503 15.77 5.23 -8.08
N LEU A 504 16.82 4.41 -8.15
CA LEU A 504 18.18 4.80 -7.80
C LEU A 504 18.86 5.79 -8.77
N ARG A 505 18.40 5.85 -10.03
CA ARG A 505 19.09 6.61 -11.09
C ARG A 505 18.31 7.80 -11.61
N ARG A 506 16.98 7.77 -11.56
CA ARG A 506 16.13 8.72 -12.33
C ARG A 506 15.08 9.45 -11.50
N ALA A 507 14.60 8.89 -10.37
CA ALA A 507 13.58 9.53 -9.55
C ALA A 507 14.03 10.92 -9.05
N ASP A 508 15.25 11.02 -8.50
CA ASP A 508 15.82 12.28 -7.99
C ASP A 508 16.02 13.34 -9.08
N GLN A 509 16.15 12.94 -10.35
CA GLN A 509 16.34 13.90 -11.45
C GLN A 509 15.06 14.63 -11.81
N LEU A 510 13.89 14.03 -11.54
CA LEU A 510 12.59 14.56 -11.90
C LEU A 510 12.01 15.48 -10.82
N VAL A 511 12.44 15.32 -9.56
CA VAL A 511 11.99 16.15 -8.43
C VAL A 511 12.36 17.63 -8.67
N GLY A 512 11.38 18.50 -8.49
CA GLY A 512 11.45 19.94 -8.73
C GLY A 512 11.22 20.37 -10.18
N GLN A 513 11.00 19.45 -11.12
CA GLN A 513 10.77 19.79 -12.53
C GLN A 513 9.27 19.91 -12.85
N LYS A 514 8.95 20.85 -13.74
CA LYS A 514 7.65 20.89 -14.42
C LYS A 514 7.60 19.81 -15.48
N VAL A 515 6.50 19.06 -15.48
CA VAL A 515 6.29 17.90 -16.33
C VAL A 515 4.87 17.84 -16.87
N LYS A 516 4.76 17.27 -18.06
CA LYS A 516 3.52 16.76 -18.63
C LYS A 516 3.55 15.24 -18.52
N ILE A 517 2.49 14.63 -18.00
CA ILE A 517 2.42 13.19 -17.77
C ILE A 517 1.19 12.65 -18.49
N GLN A 518 1.39 11.66 -19.36
CA GLN A 518 0.32 10.86 -19.95
C GLN A 518 0.31 9.51 -19.24
N GLY A 519 -0.89 9.03 -18.92
CA GLY A 519 -1.03 7.76 -18.21
C GLY A 519 -2.46 7.46 -17.81
N TRP A 520 -2.59 6.61 -16.80
CA TRP A 520 -3.84 6.04 -16.34
C TRP A 520 -4.04 6.36 -14.88
N TYR A 521 -5.05 7.17 -14.60
CA TYR A 521 -5.51 7.35 -13.24
C TYR A 521 -6.21 6.08 -12.76
N ARG A 522 -5.77 5.57 -11.60
CA ARG A 522 -6.32 4.38 -10.95
C ARG A 522 -6.60 4.71 -9.49
N ARG A 523 -7.60 4.04 -8.93
CA ARG A 523 -7.98 4.23 -7.54
C ARG A 523 -7.95 2.93 -6.75
N GLY A 524 -7.06 2.88 -5.77
CA GLY A 524 -7.05 1.91 -4.67
C GLY A 524 -7.26 2.64 -3.34
N PRO A 525 -6.79 2.10 -2.20
CA PRO A 525 -6.79 2.81 -0.91
C PRO A 525 -6.11 4.18 -0.98
N SER A 526 -5.02 4.26 -1.75
CA SER A 526 -4.39 5.52 -2.14
C SER A 526 -4.61 5.73 -3.63
N PRO A 527 -5.13 6.90 -4.06
CA PRO A 527 -5.25 7.24 -5.47
C PRO A 527 -3.86 7.44 -6.09
N TYR A 528 -3.67 6.96 -7.33
CA TYR A 528 -2.39 7.14 -8.02
C TYR A 528 -2.57 7.26 -9.53
N PHE A 529 -1.59 7.94 -10.14
CA PHE A 529 -1.48 8.09 -11.58
C PHE A 529 -0.38 7.15 -12.11
N GLN A 530 -0.78 6.09 -12.79
CA GLN A 530 0.17 5.18 -13.42
C GLN A 530 0.70 5.79 -14.72
N VAL A 531 2.01 5.98 -14.81
CA VAL A 531 2.61 6.67 -15.95
C VAL A 531 2.77 5.76 -17.15
N ASP A 532 2.41 6.29 -18.31
CA ASP A 532 2.85 5.80 -19.62
C ASP A 532 4.09 6.58 -20.10
N THR A 533 4.00 7.91 -20.12
CA THR A 533 5.07 8.78 -20.61
C THR A 533 5.14 10.09 -19.81
N ILE A 534 6.35 10.52 -19.45
CA ILE A 534 6.65 11.86 -18.90
C ILE A 534 7.41 12.68 -19.93
N TRP A 535 7.01 13.92 -20.12
CA TRP A 535 7.77 14.95 -20.84
C TRP A 535 8.19 16.04 -19.85
N THR A 536 9.48 16.38 -19.86
CA THR A 536 10.04 17.48 -19.07
C THR A 536 10.12 18.75 -19.91
N GLU A 537 10.12 19.92 -19.28
CA GLU A 537 10.38 21.20 -19.96
C GLU A 537 11.72 21.23 -20.71
N SER A 538 12.71 20.45 -20.26
CA SER A 538 14.01 20.28 -20.93
C SER A 538 13.95 19.50 -22.26
N GLY A 539 12.75 19.06 -22.68
CA GLY A 539 12.55 18.26 -23.90
C GLY A 539 12.86 16.76 -23.72
N ARG A 540 13.31 16.33 -22.54
CA ARG A 540 13.54 14.91 -22.26
C ARG A 540 12.22 14.16 -22.10
N ARG A 541 12.15 12.98 -22.71
CA ARG A 541 11.01 12.06 -22.65
C ARG A 541 11.39 10.79 -21.89
N PHE A 542 10.57 10.42 -20.91
CA PHE A 542 10.72 9.21 -20.12
C PHE A 542 9.51 8.30 -20.35
N ARG A 543 9.70 7.18 -21.05
CA ARG A 543 8.64 6.17 -21.28
C ARG A 543 8.70 5.04 -20.25
N ASN A 544 7.53 4.69 -19.72
CA ASN A 544 7.33 3.51 -18.88
C ASN A 544 6.94 2.33 -19.79
N TYR A 545 7.52 1.15 -19.54
CA TYR A 545 7.29 -0.05 -20.33
C TYR A 545 6.45 -1.12 -19.61
N SER A 546 5.83 -0.78 -18.48
CA SER A 546 5.00 -1.71 -17.68
C SER A 546 3.89 -2.40 -18.47
N LYS A 547 3.20 -1.67 -19.34
CA LYS A 547 2.23 -2.23 -20.30
C LYS A 547 2.85 -3.28 -21.24
N HIS A 548 4.06 -3.05 -21.71
CA HIS A 548 4.73 -4.01 -22.61
C HIS A 548 5.16 -5.27 -21.86
N MET A 549 5.55 -5.15 -20.59
CA MET A 549 5.92 -6.30 -19.77
C MET A 549 4.74 -7.25 -19.55
N THR A 550 3.50 -6.75 -19.44
CA THR A 550 2.34 -7.64 -19.32
C THR A 550 2.10 -8.44 -20.60
N TYR A 551 2.33 -7.86 -21.78
CA TYR A 551 2.28 -8.61 -23.05
C TYR A 551 3.38 -9.66 -23.15
N ILE A 552 4.58 -9.39 -22.66
CA ILE A 552 5.67 -10.40 -22.62
C ILE A 552 5.24 -11.62 -21.81
N SER A 553 4.53 -11.43 -20.69
CA SER A 553 4.02 -12.57 -19.90
C SER A 553 2.99 -13.41 -20.67
N ALA A 554 2.18 -12.80 -21.53
CA ALA A 554 1.28 -13.53 -22.42
C ALA A 554 2.05 -14.35 -23.47
N VAL A 555 3.10 -13.78 -24.06
CA VAL A 555 3.98 -14.49 -25.00
C VAL A 555 4.64 -15.69 -24.33
N LEU A 556 5.12 -15.54 -23.09
CA LEU A 556 5.68 -16.65 -22.32
C LEU A 556 4.66 -17.78 -22.10
N PHE A 557 3.41 -17.45 -21.76
CA PHE A 557 2.35 -18.45 -21.66
C PHE A 557 2.11 -19.17 -22.99
N PHE A 558 2.09 -18.46 -24.12
CA PHE A 558 1.98 -19.11 -25.42
C PHE A 558 3.17 -20.03 -25.74
N ILE A 559 4.40 -19.62 -25.45
CA ILE A 559 5.59 -20.45 -25.65
C ILE A 559 5.49 -21.74 -24.84
N ILE A 560 5.11 -21.64 -23.56
CA ILE A 560 4.93 -22.81 -22.68
C ILE A 560 3.79 -23.70 -23.22
N GLY A 561 2.67 -23.10 -23.65
CA GLY A 561 1.55 -23.82 -24.24
C GLY A 561 1.94 -24.59 -25.50
N VAL A 562 2.68 -23.97 -26.42
CA VAL A 562 3.22 -24.60 -27.64
C VAL A 562 4.16 -25.76 -27.28
N PHE A 563 5.07 -25.55 -26.33
CA PHE A 563 6.01 -26.58 -25.89
C PHE A 563 5.29 -27.79 -25.29
N LEU A 564 4.30 -27.58 -24.42
CA LEU A 564 3.50 -28.66 -23.83
C LEU A 564 2.62 -29.36 -24.88
N PHE A 565 2.06 -28.62 -25.84
CA PHE A 565 1.32 -29.21 -26.95
C PHE A 565 2.22 -30.07 -27.84
N TYR A 566 3.45 -29.63 -28.10
CA TYR A 566 4.43 -30.41 -28.85
C TYR A 566 4.80 -31.71 -28.12
N LEU A 567 5.07 -31.64 -26.80
CA LEU A 567 5.35 -32.83 -25.98
C LEU A 567 4.16 -33.80 -25.98
N TRP A 568 2.95 -33.28 -25.84
CA TRP A 568 1.71 -34.04 -25.92
C TRP A 568 1.55 -34.75 -27.27
N PHE A 569 1.91 -34.09 -28.38
CA PHE A 569 1.74 -34.65 -29.72
C PHE A 569 2.82 -35.67 -30.10
N THR A 570 4.04 -35.54 -29.57
CA THR A 570 5.21 -36.29 -30.04
C THR A 570 5.74 -37.37 -29.09
N VAL A 571 5.53 -37.22 -27.76
CA VAL A 571 6.18 -38.05 -26.75
C VAL A 571 5.20 -38.89 -25.93
N LEU A 572 3.96 -38.42 -25.77
CA LEU A 572 2.94 -39.00 -24.89
C LEU A 572 1.73 -39.49 -25.68
#